data_AF-A0AA40FED4-F1
#
_entry.id   AF-A0AA40FED4-F1
#
_cell.length_a   1.000
_cell.length_b   1.000
_cell.length_c   1.000
_cell.angle_alpha   90.00
_cell.angle_beta   90.00
_cell.angle_gamma   90.00
#
_symmetry.space_group_name_H-M   'P 1'
#
loop_
_entity.id
_entity.type
_entity.pdbx_description
1 polymer ?
#
loop_
_entity_poly.entity_id
_entity_poly.type
_entity_poly.pdbx_seq_one_letter_code
_entity_poly.pdbx_strand_id
1 'polypeptide(L)'
;MIVQVWDYDATTADDLIGETKIDLENRFYSRHRATCGISKAYNEEGYNTWRDREKPKQILEQLCKRNNLSLPEYQDYYVKIGRKRFPFVDEQTEDDREERMALSVLHRWQDFPVCGCVLVPEHVERRPLFNTARPGLEQGKLELWIDMFQFGELPPKPAVDISPPVPEEYEIRVIVWNTEDVPLVDSQFLTGEKCSDIYVKGWILYDEYQKTDVHYNSLNGEGNFNWRFIFRVMYCKGERVMIVRRKTTFFARSETEDKLPCRLHLQVWDSDHFSPDDFLGAVTLDLARMPRGSPNSKTCTLSLLDPTLPTIDMFKVARIKAWWPFECSVNAGRYVQAGKVELEISILPAEEADEEPSGKGRDPPQNLPPPNRPDTSFSWFRNPWKAFRYIVCRYYKWRIIGFFVCVLIILLAACGIYAFPGYLVKRLLGA
;
A
#
# COMPACT_ATOMS: atom_id res chain seq x y z
N MET A 1 25.34 -21.35 -30.69
CA MET A 1 25.61 -21.24 -29.24
C MET A 1 24.88 -22.37 -28.52
N ILE A 2 25.51 -22.97 -27.51
CA ILE A 2 24.89 -23.97 -26.64
C ILE A 2 24.87 -23.38 -25.24
N VAL A 3 23.71 -23.44 -24.57
CA VAL A 3 23.57 -23.03 -23.17
C VAL A 3 23.21 -24.27 -22.36
N GLN A 4 23.93 -24.49 -21.26
CA GLN A 4 23.78 -25.64 -20.39
C GLN A 4 23.46 -25.18 -18.98
N VAL A 5 22.51 -25.85 -18.33
CA VAL A 5 22.15 -25.63 -16.93
C VAL A 5 22.65 -26.82 -16.14
N TRP A 6 23.47 -26.55 -15.14
CA TRP A 6 24.10 -27.52 -14.26
C TRP A 6 23.57 -27.35 -12.84
N ASP A 7 23.34 -28.47 -12.15
CA ASP A 7 23.06 -28.48 -10.73
C ASP A 7 24.39 -28.39 -9.99
N TYR A 8 24.52 -27.37 -9.13
CA TYR A 8 25.77 -27.14 -8.41
C TYR A 8 25.79 -27.96 -7.13
N ASP A 9 26.80 -28.81 -7.01
CA ASP A 9 27.01 -29.63 -5.84
C ASP A 9 28.25 -29.19 -5.06
N ALA A 10 28.09 -28.91 -3.76
CA ALA A 10 29.19 -28.45 -2.93
C ALA A 10 30.26 -29.54 -2.68
N THR A 11 29.90 -30.82 -2.81
CA THR A 11 30.75 -31.96 -2.45
C THR A 11 30.93 -33.00 -3.56
N THR A 12 30.02 -33.03 -4.54
CA THR A 12 30.01 -33.95 -5.67
C THR A 12 30.28 -33.19 -6.97
N ALA A 13 30.42 -33.92 -8.08
CA ALA A 13 30.54 -33.27 -9.37
C ALA A 13 29.16 -32.74 -9.79
N ASP A 14 29.14 -31.54 -10.37
CA ASP A 14 27.91 -30.92 -10.88
C ASP A 14 27.24 -31.80 -11.94
N ASP A 15 25.93 -31.93 -11.84
CA ASP A 15 25.11 -32.75 -12.74
C ASP A 15 24.44 -31.87 -13.81
N LEU A 16 24.55 -32.28 -15.08
CA LEU A 16 23.87 -31.57 -16.17
C LEU A 16 22.35 -31.77 -16.04
N ILE A 17 21.62 -30.69 -15.79
CA ILE A 17 20.15 -30.68 -15.77
C ILE A 17 19.63 -30.73 -17.22
N GLY A 18 20.14 -29.86 -18.09
CA GLY A 18 19.78 -29.86 -19.50
C GLY A 18 20.46 -28.76 -20.32
N GLU A 19 20.36 -28.88 -21.65
CA GLU A 19 20.94 -27.94 -22.60
C GLU A 19 19.94 -27.46 -23.65
N THR A 20 20.23 -26.31 -24.26
CA THR A 20 19.52 -25.76 -25.41
C THR A 20 20.50 -25.22 -26.44
N LYS A 21 20.15 -25.34 -27.73
CA LYS A 21 20.98 -24.91 -28.86
C LYS A 21 20.31 -23.77 -29.59
N ILE A 22 21.07 -22.69 -29.79
CA ILE A 22 20.61 -21.47 -30.43
C ILE A 22 21.48 -21.20 -31.65
N ASP A 23 20.84 -21.14 -32.82
CA ASP A 23 21.47 -20.78 -34.09
C ASP A 23 21.66 -19.25 -34.16
N LEU A 24 22.88 -18.82 -33.89
CA LEU A 24 23.26 -17.41 -33.95
C LEU A 24 23.56 -16.94 -35.38
N GLU A 25 23.86 -17.85 -36.31
CA GLU A 25 24.25 -17.51 -37.68
C GLU A 25 23.03 -17.03 -38.46
N ASN A 26 21.95 -17.82 -38.44
CA ASN A 26 20.68 -17.43 -39.04
C ASN A 26 20.16 -16.11 -38.43
N ARG A 27 20.36 -15.92 -37.12
CA ARG A 27 19.99 -14.69 -36.41
C ARG A 27 20.78 -13.48 -36.92
N PHE A 28 22.09 -13.63 -37.10
CA PHE A 28 22.98 -12.56 -37.57
C PHE A 28 22.67 -12.12 -39.01
N TYR A 29 22.41 -13.07 -39.91
CA TYR A 29 22.13 -12.78 -41.33
C TYR A 29 20.66 -12.46 -41.63
N SER A 30 19.78 -12.55 -40.63
CA SER A 30 18.37 -12.23 -40.78
C SER A 30 18.15 -10.78 -41.25
N ARG A 31 17.23 -10.60 -42.20
CA ARG A 31 16.79 -9.26 -42.66
C ARG A 31 16.06 -8.49 -41.57
N HIS A 32 15.49 -9.20 -40.59
CA HIS A 32 14.73 -8.63 -39.47
C HIS A 32 15.61 -7.99 -38.39
N ARG A 33 16.95 -7.93 -38.58
CA ARG A 33 17.91 -7.39 -37.60
C ARG A 33 17.73 -8.01 -36.22
N ALA A 34 17.78 -9.34 -36.15
CA ALA A 34 17.60 -10.08 -34.91
C ALA A 34 18.83 -10.02 -33.98
N THR A 35 19.79 -9.11 -34.21
CA THR A 35 21.04 -9.02 -33.42
C THR A 35 20.81 -8.41 -32.03
N CYS A 36 20.31 -7.19 -31.96
CA CYS A 36 19.83 -6.54 -30.74
C CYS A 36 18.42 -6.01 -31.02
N GLY A 37 17.49 -6.29 -30.11
CA GLY A 37 16.07 -5.96 -30.29
C GLY A 37 15.83 -4.45 -30.25
N ILE A 38 14.95 -3.94 -31.10
CA ILE A 38 14.59 -2.51 -31.14
C ILE A 38 13.69 -2.15 -29.94
N SER A 39 14.17 -1.26 -29.06
CA SER A 39 13.42 -0.82 -27.88
C SER A 39 12.17 -0.03 -28.23
N LYS A 40 11.18 -0.05 -27.35
CA LYS A 40 9.93 0.72 -27.50
C LYS A 40 10.17 2.23 -27.38
N ALA A 41 11.18 2.63 -26.61
CA ALA A 41 11.53 4.01 -26.36
C ALA A 41 13.05 4.17 -26.31
N TYR A 42 13.55 5.35 -26.66
CA TYR A 42 14.95 5.68 -26.54
C TYR A 42 15.16 6.43 -25.21
N ASN A 43 16.00 5.88 -24.33
CA ASN A 43 16.46 6.54 -23.12
C ASN A 43 17.98 6.37 -23.02
N GLU A 44 18.71 7.44 -22.71
CA GLU A 44 20.16 7.36 -22.48
C GLU A 44 20.50 6.87 -21.07
N GLU A 45 19.58 7.04 -20.12
CA GLU A 45 19.77 6.70 -18.71
C GLU A 45 18.59 5.89 -18.14
N GLY A 46 18.84 5.27 -16.99
CA GLY A 46 17.84 4.53 -16.21
C GLY A 46 17.70 3.06 -16.59
N TYR A 47 16.66 2.41 -16.04
CA TYR A 47 16.47 0.96 -16.19
C TYR A 47 16.24 0.51 -17.64
N ASN A 48 15.58 1.36 -18.44
CA ASN A 48 15.29 1.10 -19.85
C ASN A 48 16.30 1.81 -20.77
N THR A 49 17.56 1.93 -20.34
CA THR A 49 18.64 2.52 -21.14
C THR A 49 18.79 1.75 -22.45
N TRP A 50 18.92 2.50 -23.55
CA TRP A 50 19.12 1.98 -24.90
C TRP A 50 20.17 0.87 -24.94
N ARG A 51 19.76 -0.34 -25.35
CA ARG A 51 20.60 -1.55 -25.25
C ARG A 51 21.61 -1.69 -26.37
N ASP A 52 21.27 -1.20 -27.55
CA ASP A 52 22.13 -1.29 -28.73
C ASP A 52 23.36 -0.38 -28.58
N ARG A 53 24.43 -0.74 -29.28
CA ARG A 53 25.65 0.06 -29.33
C ARG A 53 25.49 1.24 -30.28
N GLU A 54 24.71 1.05 -31.33
CA GLU A 54 24.41 2.07 -32.34
C GLU A 54 23.17 2.85 -31.92
N LYS A 55 23.21 4.18 -32.02
CA LYS A 55 22.02 4.99 -31.77
C LYS A 55 20.96 4.73 -32.86
N PRO A 56 19.66 4.92 -32.57
CA PRO A 56 18.58 4.73 -33.55
C PRO A 56 18.84 5.39 -34.92
N LYS A 57 19.38 6.62 -34.94
CA LYS A 57 19.78 7.34 -36.16
C LYS A 57 20.83 6.58 -36.96
N GLN A 58 21.87 6.09 -36.30
CA GLN A 58 22.94 5.32 -36.95
C GLN A 58 22.40 4.03 -37.56
N ILE A 59 21.52 3.32 -36.83
CA ILE A 59 20.87 2.10 -37.33
C ILE A 59 20.04 2.41 -38.57
N LEU A 60 19.24 3.48 -38.53
CA LEU A 60 18.40 3.87 -39.65
C LEU A 60 19.23 4.25 -40.88
N GLU A 61 20.32 5.01 -40.70
CA GLU A 61 21.24 5.35 -41.77
C GLU A 61 21.89 4.11 -42.40
N GLN A 62 22.33 3.15 -41.59
CA GLN A 62 22.90 1.90 -42.08
C GLN A 62 21.88 1.06 -42.84
N LEU A 63 20.64 0.98 -42.36
CA LEU A 63 19.55 0.29 -43.06
C LEU A 63 19.25 0.95 -44.41
N CYS A 64 19.23 2.29 -44.46
CA CYS A 64 19.07 3.02 -45.72
C CYS A 64 20.22 2.73 -46.69
N LYS A 65 21.49 2.82 -46.23
CA LYS A 65 22.68 2.53 -47.05
C LYS A 65 22.67 1.10 -47.59
N ARG A 66 22.41 0.11 -46.73
CA ARG A 66 22.37 -1.32 -47.11
C ARG A 66 21.28 -1.63 -48.15
N ASN A 67 20.19 -0.88 -48.16
CA ASN A 67 19.08 -1.06 -49.10
C ASN A 67 19.12 -0.06 -50.28
N ASN A 68 20.23 0.67 -50.46
CA ASN A 68 20.40 1.69 -51.51
C ASN A 68 19.30 2.77 -51.51
N LEU A 69 18.83 3.16 -50.32
CA LEU A 69 17.91 4.28 -50.13
C LEU A 69 18.68 5.58 -49.86
N SER A 70 18.04 6.73 -50.12
CA SER A 70 18.56 8.02 -49.67
C SER A 70 18.64 8.08 -48.14
N LEU A 71 19.59 8.85 -47.62
CA LEU A 71 19.72 9.08 -46.17
C LEU A 71 18.45 9.74 -45.59
N PRO A 72 18.15 9.48 -44.31
CA PRO A 72 17.03 10.11 -43.62
C PRO A 72 17.23 11.62 -43.46
N GLU A 73 16.25 12.40 -43.90
CA GLU A 73 16.15 13.85 -43.68
C GLU A 73 15.17 14.11 -42.52
N TYR A 74 15.66 14.68 -41.43
CA TYR A 74 14.86 15.01 -40.23
C TYR A 74 14.25 16.40 -40.39
N GLN A 75 12.93 16.49 -40.21
CA GLN A 75 12.15 17.74 -40.27
C GLN A 75 11.30 17.84 -39.00
N ASP A 76 10.75 19.01 -38.72
CA ASP A 76 10.07 19.31 -37.45
C ASP A 76 8.96 18.33 -37.05
N TYR A 77 8.25 17.74 -38.01
CA TYR A 77 7.10 16.86 -37.73
C TYR A 77 7.15 15.53 -38.48
N TYR A 78 8.23 15.27 -39.21
CA TYR A 78 8.35 14.04 -39.99
C TYR A 78 9.80 13.71 -40.37
N VAL A 79 10.06 12.43 -40.58
CA VAL A 79 11.30 11.96 -41.21
C VAL A 79 11.03 11.63 -42.67
N LYS A 80 11.86 12.13 -43.59
CA LYS A 80 11.75 11.86 -45.02
C LYS A 80 12.88 10.95 -45.48
N ILE A 81 12.51 9.86 -46.14
CA ILE A 81 13.44 8.92 -46.79
C ILE A 81 12.97 8.78 -48.23
N GLY A 82 13.66 9.45 -49.14
CA GLY A 82 13.35 9.48 -50.57
C GLY A 82 11.99 10.13 -50.83
N ARG A 83 11.04 9.33 -51.31
CA ARG A 83 9.64 9.79 -51.57
C ARG A 83 8.71 9.57 -50.38
N LYS A 84 9.16 8.87 -49.33
CA LYS A 84 8.31 8.50 -48.21
C LYS A 84 8.51 9.45 -47.04
N ARG A 85 7.41 9.79 -46.36
CA ARG A 85 7.39 10.66 -45.17
C ARG A 85 6.78 9.89 -44.01
N PHE A 86 7.42 9.97 -42.86
CA PHE A 86 6.99 9.32 -41.62
C PHE A 86 6.64 10.41 -40.61
N PRO A 87 5.35 10.67 -40.32
CA PRO A 87 4.96 11.66 -39.34
C PRO A 87 5.43 11.24 -37.95
N PHE A 88 5.82 12.23 -37.15
CA PHE A 88 6.24 12.08 -35.76
C PHE A 88 5.61 13.17 -34.92
N VAL A 89 5.00 12.78 -33.81
CA VAL A 89 4.37 13.67 -32.83
C VAL A 89 4.94 13.28 -31.49
N ASP A 90 5.56 14.23 -30.81
CA ASP A 90 6.17 14.03 -29.51
C ASP A 90 6.02 15.31 -28.68
N GLU A 91 5.60 15.14 -27.43
CA GLU A 91 5.33 16.23 -26.47
C GLU A 91 6.49 16.43 -25.49
N GLN A 92 7.56 15.64 -25.61
CA GLN A 92 8.72 15.68 -24.72
C GLN A 92 9.78 16.70 -25.19
N THR A 93 10.77 16.96 -24.32
CA THR A 93 11.89 17.91 -24.49
C THR A 93 12.64 17.74 -25.83
N GLU A 94 13.29 18.79 -26.32
CA GLU A 94 14.03 18.80 -27.61
C GLU A 94 15.26 17.88 -27.64
N ASP A 95 15.85 17.56 -26.49
CA ASP A 95 17.00 16.64 -26.41
C ASP A 95 16.61 15.24 -26.92
N ASP A 96 17.49 14.61 -27.72
CA ASP A 96 17.29 13.30 -28.37
C ASP A 96 16.06 13.16 -29.28
N ARG A 97 15.50 14.27 -29.75
CA ARG A 97 14.31 14.25 -30.62
C ARG A 97 14.56 13.52 -31.95
N GLU A 98 15.73 13.73 -32.56
CA GLU A 98 16.12 13.03 -33.79
C GLU A 98 16.25 11.51 -33.60
N GLU A 99 16.74 11.07 -32.45
CA GLU A 99 16.88 9.64 -32.13
C GLU A 99 15.52 8.98 -31.97
N ARG A 100 14.58 9.64 -31.28
CA ARG A 100 13.19 9.18 -31.14
C ARG A 100 12.45 9.19 -32.46
N MET A 101 12.68 10.21 -33.30
CA MET A 101 12.20 10.25 -34.68
C MET A 101 12.70 9.04 -35.47
N ALA A 102 14.01 8.76 -35.42
CA ALA A 102 14.61 7.63 -36.10
C ALA A 102 14.02 6.29 -35.60
N LEU A 103 13.88 6.13 -34.29
CA LEU A 103 13.27 4.95 -33.67
C LEU A 103 11.83 4.72 -34.15
N SER A 104 11.04 5.79 -34.28
CA SER A 104 9.68 5.71 -34.83
C SER A 104 9.64 5.19 -36.27
N VAL A 105 10.68 5.44 -37.06
CA VAL A 105 10.83 4.93 -38.42
C VAL A 105 11.28 3.47 -38.39
N LEU A 106 12.19 3.09 -37.49
CA LEU A 106 12.62 1.70 -37.30
C LEU A 106 11.44 0.79 -36.94
N HIS A 107 10.53 1.23 -36.07
CA HIS A 107 9.30 0.49 -35.77
C HIS A 107 8.36 0.35 -36.98
N ARG A 108 8.45 1.27 -37.95
CA ARG A 108 7.66 1.29 -39.19
C ARG A 108 8.45 0.85 -40.41
N TRP A 109 9.58 0.17 -40.22
CA TRP A 109 10.44 -0.27 -41.34
C TRP A 109 9.70 -1.19 -42.32
N GLN A 110 8.76 -1.99 -41.82
CA GLN A 110 7.89 -2.85 -42.61
C GLN A 110 7.06 -2.11 -43.67
N ASP A 111 6.81 -0.82 -43.48
CA ASP A 111 5.94 -0.07 -44.39
C ASP A 111 6.67 0.27 -45.72
N PHE A 112 8.00 0.05 -45.82
CA PHE A 112 8.73 0.26 -47.07
C PHE A 112 8.36 -0.81 -48.11
N PRO A 113 8.02 -0.44 -49.35
CA PRO A 113 7.38 -1.36 -50.30
C PRO A 113 8.29 -2.47 -50.83
N VAL A 114 9.60 -2.25 -50.91
CA VAL A 114 10.54 -3.20 -51.57
C VAL A 114 11.47 -3.88 -50.56
N CYS A 115 12.00 -3.11 -49.60
CA CYS A 115 12.96 -3.58 -48.60
C CYS A 115 12.39 -3.66 -47.18
N GLY A 116 11.11 -3.30 -47.00
CA GLY A 116 10.48 -3.27 -45.70
C GLY A 116 10.33 -4.67 -45.13
N CYS A 117 10.65 -4.80 -43.86
CA CYS A 117 10.38 -5.99 -43.06
C CYS A 117 10.18 -5.60 -41.59
N VAL A 118 9.58 -6.48 -40.82
CA VAL A 118 9.41 -6.27 -39.37
C VAL A 118 10.78 -6.39 -38.71
N LEU A 119 11.28 -5.33 -38.07
CA LEU A 119 12.49 -5.44 -37.26
C LEU A 119 12.14 -6.10 -35.92
N VAL A 120 13.04 -6.96 -35.41
CA VAL A 120 12.81 -7.68 -34.16
C VAL A 120 12.77 -6.67 -33.00
N PRO A 121 11.64 -6.58 -32.26
CA PRO A 121 11.58 -5.73 -31.08
C PRO A 121 12.36 -6.34 -29.92
N GLU A 122 12.58 -5.59 -28.85
CA GLU A 122 13.06 -6.17 -27.59
C GLU A 122 12.13 -7.27 -27.11
N HIS A 123 12.74 -8.41 -26.76
CA HIS A 123 12.03 -9.61 -26.37
C HIS A 123 12.87 -10.43 -25.41
N VAL A 124 12.18 -11.26 -24.63
CA VAL A 124 12.75 -12.34 -23.83
C VAL A 124 12.30 -13.65 -24.48
N GLU A 125 13.26 -14.53 -24.72
CA GLU A 125 13.08 -15.86 -25.26
C GLU A 125 12.91 -16.87 -24.13
N ARG A 126 11.94 -17.78 -24.30
CA ARG A 126 11.78 -18.98 -23.47
C ARG A 126 12.23 -20.18 -24.27
N ARG A 127 13.29 -20.85 -23.83
CA ARG A 127 13.86 -22.02 -24.50
C ARG A 127 13.70 -23.26 -23.62
N PRO A 128 13.09 -24.34 -24.11
CA PRO A 128 13.06 -25.60 -23.36
C PRO A 128 14.48 -26.17 -23.24
N LEU A 129 14.73 -26.83 -22.11
CA LEU A 129 15.98 -27.53 -21.80
C LEU A 129 15.79 -29.03 -21.97
N PHE A 130 16.75 -29.67 -22.64
CA PHE A 130 16.73 -31.11 -22.89
C PHE A 130 17.98 -31.77 -22.35
N ASN A 131 17.84 -32.98 -21.83
CA ASN A 131 18.95 -33.79 -21.37
C ASN A 131 19.15 -34.98 -22.29
N THR A 132 20.38 -35.25 -22.70
CA THR A 132 20.74 -36.40 -23.55
C THR A 132 20.45 -37.73 -22.86
N ALA A 133 20.54 -37.78 -21.52
CA ALA A 133 20.19 -38.96 -20.73
C ALA A 133 18.67 -39.25 -20.70
N ARG A 134 17.83 -38.26 -21.01
CA ARG A 134 16.36 -38.35 -21.01
C ARG A 134 15.79 -37.77 -22.31
N PRO A 135 15.97 -38.46 -23.45
CA PRO A 135 15.58 -37.93 -24.75
C PRO A 135 14.06 -37.69 -24.81
N GLY A 136 13.69 -36.51 -25.31
CA GLY A 136 12.28 -36.12 -25.50
C GLY A 136 11.57 -35.57 -24.26
N LEU A 137 12.19 -35.59 -23.07
CA LEU A 137 11.60 -35.04 -21.86
C LEU A 137 12.18 -33.65 -21.55
N GLU A 138 11.32 -32.62 -21.58
CA GLU A 138 11.66 -31.27 -21.17
C GLU A 138 12.00 -31.24 -19.67
N GLN A 139 13.23 -30.82 -19.31
CA GLN A 139 13.69 -30.74 -17.91
C GLN A 139 13.40 -29.36 -17.28
N GLY A 140 12.98 -28.39 -18.07
CA GLY A 140 12.71 -27.03 -17.64
C GLY A 140 12.76 -26.04 -18.80
N LYS A 141 12.67 -24.75 -18.48
CA LYS A 141 12.73 -23.65 -19.45
C LYS A 141 13.74 -22.61 -19.01
N LEU A 142 14.54 -22.15 -19.94
CA LEU A 142 15.47 -21.03 -19.79
C LEU A 142 14.83 -19.77 -20.34
N GLU A 143 14.78 -18.71 -19.53
CA GLU A 143 14.42 -17.36 -19.96
C GLU A 143 15.69 -16.55 -20.20
N LEU A 144 15.86 -16.02 -21.40
CA LEU A 144 17.04 -15.24 -21.78
C LEU A 144 16.72 -14.24 -22.88
N TRP A 145 17.61 -13.29 -23.12
CA TRP A 145 17.69 -12.56 -24.39
C TRP A 145 19.15 -12.58 -24.87
N ILE A 146 19.35 -12.32 -26.15
CA ILE A 146 20.68 -12.30 -26.74
C ILE A 146 20.84 -11.00 -27.50
N ASP A 147 21.85 -10.24 -27.11
CA ASP A 147 22.31 -9.05 -27.81
C ASP A 147 23.63 -9.39 -28.53
N MET A 148 23.63 -9.28 -29.86
CA MET A 148 24.78 -9.60 -30.71
C MET A 148 25.42 -8.33 -31.24
N PHE A 149 26.71 -8.13 -30.96
CA PHE A 149 27.48 -6.97 -31.43
C PHE A 149 28.60 -7.42 -32.37
N GLN A 150 28.85 -6.65 -33.44
CA GLN A 150 29.99 -6.91 -34.32
C GLN A 150 31.30 -6.51 -33.64
N PHE A 151 32.31 -7.36 -33.76
CA PHE A 151 33.64 -7.14 -33.18
C PHE A 151 34.42 -6.11 -34.01
N GLY A 152 35.03 -5.11 -33.36
CA GLY A 152 36.09 -4.30 -34.00
C GLY A 152 35.92 -2.78 -34.01
N GLU A 153 34.74 -2.20 -33.74
CA GLU A 153 34.55 -0.75 -33.94
C GLU A 153 34.38 0.10 -32.66
N LEU A 154 33.88 -0.46 -31.55
CA LEU A 154 33.77 0.17 -30.22
C LEU A 154 33.85 -0.94 -29.15
N PRO A 155 34.23 -0.63 -27.90
CA PRO A 155 34.22 -1.62 -26.83
C PRO A 155 32.84 -2.29 -26.66
N PRO A 156 32.79 -3.56 -26.22
CA PRO A 156 31.54 -4.21 -25.88
C PRO A 156 30.84 -3.43 -24.75
N LYS A 157 29.51 -3.29 -24.86
CA LYS A 157 28.70 -2.70 -23.78
C LYS A 157 28.89 -3.55 -22.51
N PRO A 158 28.95 -2.96 -21.30
CA PRO A 158 28.94 -3.73 -20.07
C PRO A 158 27.73 -4.68 -20.06
N ALA A 159 27.94 -5.87 -19.51
CA ALA A 159 26.85 -6.82 -19.32
C ALA A 159 25.74 -6.16 -18.50
N VAL A 160 24.48 -6.39 -18.92
CA VAL A 160 23.33 -5.92 -18.15
C VAL A 160 23.32 -6.69 -16.83
N ASP A 161 23.33 -5.96 -15.72
CA ASP A 161 23.16 -6.59 -14.41
C ASP A 161 21.72 -7.10 -14.27
N ILE A 162 21.59 -8.42 -14.24
CA ILE A 162 20.31 -9.12 -14.09
C ILE A 162 20.09 -9.62 -12.67
N SER A 163 20.96 -9.22 -11.73
CA SER A 163 20.81 -9.56 -10.32
C SER A 163 19.43 -9.11 -9.83
N PRO A 164 18.73 -9.95 -9.04
CA PRO A 164 17.47 -9.54 -8.43
C PRO A 164 17.66 -8.22 -7.67
N PRO A 165 16.74 -7.26 -7.78
CA PRO A 165 16.85 -6.01 -7.04
C PRO A 165 16.92 -6.32 -5.55
N VAL A 166 17.93 -5.80 -4.86
CA VAL A 166 18.10 -6.02 -3.43
C VAL A 166 16.89 -5.43 -2.70
N PRO A 167 16.16 -6.21 -1.91
CA PRO A 167 15.05 -5.71 -1.11
C PRO A 167 15.59 -4.73 -0.07
N GLU A 168 14.93 -3.59 0.05
CA GLU A 168 15.26 -2.54 1.01
C GLU A 168 14.32 -2.63 2.21
N GLU A 169 14.80 -2.29 3.40
CA GLU A 169 13.97 -2.23 4.60
C GLU A 169 13.25 -0.88 4.68
N TYR A 170 11.96 -0.92 5.00
CA TYR A 170 11.09 0.26 5.16
C TYR A 170 10.40 0.24 6.50
N GLU A 171 10.27 1.43 7.10
CA GLU A 171 9.39 1.68 8.22
C GLU A 171 8.11 2.39 7.75
N ILE A 172 6.98 1.72 7.95
CA ILE A 172 5.65 2.22 7.63
C ILE A 172 5.01 2.70 8.93
N ARG A 173 4.80 4.00 9.04
CA ARG A 173 4.11 4.63 10.17
C ARG A 173 2.69 4.98 9.74
N VAL A 174 1.70 4.52 10.52
CA VAL A 174 0.29 4.78 10.28
C VAL A 174 -0.29 5.46 11.51
N ILE A 175 -0.68 6.71 11.41
CA ILE A 175 -1.37 7.42 12.49
C ILE A 175 -2.87 7.32 12.23
N VAL A 176 -3.58 6.70 13.17
CA VAL A 176 -5.04 6.72 13.24
C VAL A 176 -5.44 7.97 14.02
N TRP A 177 -5.97 8.97 13.29
CA TRP A 177 -6.41 10.23 13.89
C TRP A 177 -7.80 10.07 14.47
N ASN A 178 -8.79 9.91 13.59
CA ASN A 178 -10.20 9.92 13.92
C ASN A 178 -10.95 8.84 13.15
N THR A 179 -12.16 8.52 13.63
CA THR A 179 -13.16 7.72 12.94
C THR A 179 -14.48 8.48 12.97
N GLU A 180 -15.31 8.32 11.94
CA GLU A 180 -16.63 8.95 11.82
C GLU A 180 -17.64 7.96 11.24
N ASP A 181 -18.92 8.19 11.52
CA ASP A 181 -20.06 7.38 11.04
C ASP A 181 -19.95 5.88 11.39
N VAL A 182 -19.26 5.53 12.48
CA VAL A 182 -19.14 4.14 12.95
C VAL A 182 -20.49 3.66 13.48
N PRO A 183 -20.95 2.43 13.13
CA PRO A 183 -22.21 1.89 13.62
C PRO A 183 -22.25 1.83 15.15
N LEU A 184 -23.35 2.28 15.74
CA LEU A 184 -23.61 2.22 17.17
C LEU A 184 -24.37 0.93 17.50
N VAL A 185 -23.70 0.00 18.17
CA VAL A 185 -24.23 -1.34 18.46
C VAL A 185 -24.74 -1.43 19.90
N ASP A 186 -24.00 -0.86 20.84
CA ASP A 186 -24.34 -0.89 22.25
C ASP A 186 -25.45 0.08 22.64
N SER A 187 -26.03 -0.18 23.81
CA SER A 187 -26.98 0.71 24.47
C SER A 187 -26.50 1.00 25.89
N GLN A 188 -26.36 2.28 26.20
CA GLN A 188 -25.91 2.71 27.51
C GLN A 188 -26.89 2.23 28.59
N PHE A 189 -26.43 1.38 29.50
CA PHE A 189 -27.25 0.72 30.51
C PHE A 189 -28.16 1.66 31.35
N LEU A 190 -27.76 2.93 31.52
CA LEU A 190 -28.49 3.89 32.35
C LEU A 190 -29.46 4.78 31.57
N THR A 191 -29.12 5.18 30.34
CA THR A 191 -29.93 6.11 29.52
C THR A 191 -30.71 5.40 28.42
N GLY A 192 -30.28 4.19 28.04
CA GLY A 192 -30.79 3.46 26.87
C GLY A 192 -30.39 4.09 25.53
N GLU A 193 -29.54 5.12 25.53
CA GLU A 193 -29.03 5.74 24.30
C GLU A 193 -28.04 4.80 23.62
N LYS A 194 -28.07 4.74 22.28
CA LYS A 194 -27.13 3.93 21.52
C LYS A 194 -25.73 4.54 21.59
N CYS A 195 -24.72 3.70 21.83
CA CYS A 195 -23.32 4.09 21.88
C CYS A 195 -22.45 2.95 21.35
N SER A 196 -21.15 3.20 21.17
CA SER A 196 -20.14 2.16 20.96
C SER A 196 -18.81 2.56 21.61
N ASP A 197 -18.07 1.58 22.09
CA ASP A 197 -16.73 1.64 22.66
C ASP A 197 -15.68 1.32 21.58
N ILE A 198 -15.40 2.29 20.72
CA ILE A 198 -14.70 2.08 19.44
C ILE A 198 -13.20 1.91 19.63
N TYR A 199 -12.60 0.93 18.94
CA TYR A 199 -11.14 0.86 18.75
C TYR A 199 -10.77 0.29 17.37
N VAL A 200 -9.54 0.53 16.93
CA VAL A 200 -9.04 0.10 15.60
C VAL A 200 -7.89 -0.89 15.76
N LYS A 201 -7.95 -2.01 15.03
CA LYS A 201 -6.85 -2.97 14.84
C LYS A 201 -6.22 -2.75 13.48
N GLY A 202 -4.90 -2.87 13.38
CA GLY A 202 -4.17 -2.72 12.13
C GLY A 202 -2.99 -3.68 12.02
N TRP A 203 -2.75 -4.21 10.82
CA TRP A 203 -1.60 -5.06 10.53
C TRP A 203 -1.21 -5.06 9.05
N ILE A 204 0.05 -5.41 8.77
CA ILE A 204 0.50 -5.79 7.42
C ILE A 204 0.64 -7.32 7.37
N LEU A 205 1.36 -7.88 8.33
CA LEU A 205 1.39 -9.30 8.61
C LEU A 205 0.48 -9.60 9.80
N TYR A 206 -0.41 -10.59 9.65
CA TYR A 206 -1.43 -10.89 10.66
C TYR A 206 -0.85 -11.17 12.06
N ASP A 207 0.32 -11.81 12.12
CA ASP A 207 0.99 -12.16 13.37
C ASP A 207 1.51 -10.92 14.15
N GLU A 208 1.63 -9.76 13.50
CA GLU A 208 2.17 -8.51 14.07
C GLU A 208 1.10 -7.40 14.18
N TYR A 209 -0.13 -7.78 14.52
CA TYR A 209 -1.19 -6.79 14.65
C TYR A 209 -0.97 -5.81 15.82
N GLN A 210 -1.39 -4.56 15.60
CA GLN A 210 -1.40 -3.49 16.58
C GLN A 210 -2.82 -2.99 16.78
N LYS A 211 -3.11 -2.41 17.95
CA LYS A 211 -4.43 -1.84 18.26
C LYS A 211 -4.31 -0.49 18.94
N THR A 212 -5.30 0.36 18.72
CA THR A 212 -5.43 1.63 19.44
C THR A 212 -5.89 1.41 20.88
N ASP A 213 -5.93 2.47 21.67
CA ASP A 213 -6.76 2.48 22.86
C ASP A 213 -8.25 2.62 22.48
N VAL A 214 -9.12 2.43 23.47
CA VAL A 214 -10.58 2.44 23.29
C VAL A 214 -11.12 3.87 23.50
N HIS A 215 -11.95 4.33 22.57
CA HIS A 215 -12.79 5.50 22.75
C HIS A 215 -14.13 5.06 23.32
N TYR A 216 -14.30 5.24 24.63
CA TYR A 216 -15.53 4.83 25.31
C TYR A 216 -16.70 5.75 25.01
N ASN A 217 -17.90 5.18 24.94
CA ASN A 217 -19.18 5.88 24.93
C ASN A 217 -19.32 6.90 23.78
N SER A 218 -18.97 6.48 22.57
CA SER A 218 -19.21 7.28 21.36
C SER A 218 -20.71 7.31 21.05
N LEU A 219 -21.32 8.50 21.08
CA LEU A 219 -22.76 8.70 20.89
C LEU A 219 -23.16 8.99 19.43
N ASN A 220 -22.19 9.38 18.61
CA ASN A 220 -22.35 9.81 17.23
C ASN A 220 -21.53 8.97 16.24
N GLY A 221 -20.83 7.94 16.72
CA GLY A 221 -19.94 7.12 15.90
C GLY A 221 -18.61 7.79 15.60
N GLU A 222 -18.25 8.84 16.34
CA GLU A 222 -16.93 9.47 16.28
C GLU A 222 -15.96 8.81 17.26
N GLY A 223 -14.74 8.55 16.82
CA GLY A 223 -13.68 7.99 17.66
C GLY A 223 -12.36 8.71 17.45
N ASN A 224 -11.86 9.40 18.48
CA ASN A 224 -10.59 10.14 18.44
C ASN A 224 -9.46 9.36 19.13
N PHE A 225 -8.35 9.10 18.43
CA PHE A 225 -7.28 8.22 18.92
C PHE A 225 -5.92 8.90 19.01
N ASN A 226 -5.50 9.63 17.97
CA ASN A 226 -4.14 10.14 17.81
C ASN A 226 -3.10 9.05 18.11
N TRP A 227 -3.19 7.91 17.41
CA TRP A 227 -2.44 6.70 17.73
C TRP A 227 -1.59 6.22 16.57
N ARG A 228 -0.29 6.02 16.78
CA ARG A 228 0.65 5.57 15.75
C ARG A 228 0.87 4.05 15.78
N PHE A 229 0.67 3.38 14.64
CA PHE A 229 1.21 2.05 14.35
C PHE A 229 2.53 2.18 13.60
N ILE A 230 3.47 1.29 13.90
CA ILE A 230 4.79 1.25 13.25
C ILE A 230 5.07 -0.17 12.81
N PHE A 231 5.29 -0.37 11.51
CA PHE A 231 5.61 -1.67 10.91
C PHE A 231 6.93 -1.58 10.17
N ARG A 232 7.81 -2.58 10.32
CA ARG A 232 9.02 -2.71 9.51
C ARG A 232 8.87 -3.84 8.51
N VAL A 233 9.19 -3.57 7.25
CA VAL A 233 8.99 -4.52 6.15
C VAL A 233 10.18 -4.50 5.19
N MET A 234 10.55 -5.66 4.66
CA MET A 234 11.47 -5.74 3.52
C MET A 234 10.66 -5.61 2.23
N TYR A 235 10.98 -4.63 1.38
CA TYR A 235 10.21 -4.33 0.18
C TYR A 235 11.10 -4.22 -1.07
N CYS A 236 10.68 -4.89 -2.14
CA CYS A 236 11.32 -4.79 -3.45
C CYS A 236 10.55 -3.83 -4.35
N LYS A 237 11.08 -2.62 -4.57
CA LYS A 237 10.44 -1.57 -5.41
C LYS A 237 10.20 -2.02 -6.85
N GLY A 238 11.11 -2.79 -7.42
CA GLY A 238 11.04 -3.25 -8.82
C GLY A 238 9.84 -4.18 -9.06
N GLU A 239 9.65 -5.13 -8.16
CA GLU A 239 8.54 -6.10 -8.24
C GLU A 239 7.26 -5.62 -7.54
N ARG A 240 7.35 -4.58 -6.70
CA ARG A 240 6.27 -4.06 -5.85
C ARG A 240 5.70 -5.08 -4.88
N VAL A 241 6.59 -5.85 -4.26
CA VAL A 241 6.23 -6.90 -3.30
C VAL A 241 7.07 -6.76 -2.03
N MET A 242 6.45 -7.11 -0.91
CA MET A 242 7.13 -7.33 0.36
C MET A 242 7.72 -8.74 0.37
N ILE A 243 8.91 -8.89 0.94
CA ILE A 243 9.57 -10.17 1.13
C ILE A 243 9.48 -10.56 2.60
N VAL A 244 8.93 -11.74 2.85
CA VAL A 244 8.79 -12.30 4.19
C VAL A 244 9.63 -13.56 4.26
N ARG A 245 10.63 -13.55 5.14
CA ARG A 245 11.47 -14.73 5.41
C ARG A 245 10.80 -15.59 6.47
N ARG A 246 10.42 -16.82 6.12
CA ARG A 246 9.86 -17.79 7.08
C ARG A 246 10.67 -19.08 7.09
N LYS A 247 10.84 -19.66 8.27
CA LYS A 247 11.33 -21.03 8.43
C LYS A 247 10.13 -21.96 8.37
N THR A 248 10.02 -22.73 7.29
CA THR A 248 8.87 -23.62 7.05
C THR A 248 8.76 -24.74 8.10
N THR A 249 9.87 -25.10 8.75
CA THR A 249 9.93 -26.09 9.83
C THR A 249 11.09 -25.75 10.78
N PHE A 250 10.99 -26.10 12.07
CA PHE A 250 12.06 -25.91 13.07
C PHE A 250 13.40 -26.55 12.68
N PHE A 251 13.40 -27.55 11.79
CA PHE A 251 14.60 -28.24 11.28
C PHE A 251 14.98 -27.86 9.84
N ALA A 252 14.25 -26.93 9.20
CA ALA A 252 14.59 -26.48 7.85
C ALA A 252 15.86 -25.61 7.90
N ARG A 253 16.90 -26.04 7.18
CA ARG A 253 18.21 -25.36 7.15
C ARG A 253 18.18 -24.07 6.30
N SER A 254 17.24 -23.97 5.37
CA SER A 254 17.02 -22.81 4.49
C SER A 254 15.76 -22.05 4.88
N GLU A 255 15.86 -20.72 4.95
CA GLU A 255 14.70 -19.84 5.05
C GLU A 255 14.00 -19.75 3.69
N THR A 256 12.69 -19.93 3.66
CA THR A 256 11.89 -19.71 2.46
C THR A 256 11.50 -18.24 2.40
N GLU A 257 11.81 -17.59 1.28
CA GLU A 257 11.41 -16.21 1.01
C GLU A 257 10.06 -16.19 0.29
N ASP A 258 9.02 -15.72 0.99
CA ASP A 258 7.69 -15.53 0.41
C ASP A 258 7.56 -14.10 -0.12
N LYS A 259 7.14 -13.96 -1.38
CA LYS A 259 6.80 -12.68 -1.99
C LYS A 259 5.31 -12.41 -1.83
N LEU A 260 4.96 -11.36 -1.07
CA LEU A 260 3.57 -11.00 -0.76
C LEU A 260 3.28 -9.54 -1.11
N PRO A 261 2.05 -9.18 -1.51
CA PRO A 261 1.68 -7.78 -1.65
C PRO A 261 1.69 -7.08 -0.28
N CYS A 262 2.24 -5.85 -0.22
CA CYS A 262 2.28 -5.08 1.02
C CYS A 262 0.92 -4.41 1.27
N ARG A 263 0.04 -5.11 1.99
CA ARG A 263 -1.33 -4.66 2.28
C ARG A 263 -1.47 -4.26 3.74
N LEU A 264 -1.92 -3.03 3.98
CA LEU A 264 -2.33 -2.56 5.30
C LEU A 264 -3.81 -2.93 5.51
N HIS A 265 -4.04 -3.83 6.45
CA HIS A 265 -5.37 -4.21 6.91
C HIS A 265 -5.73 -3.39 8.14
N LEU A 266 -6.91 -2.78 8.12
CA LEU A 266 -7.47 -2.06 9.26
C LEU A 266 -8.87 -2.56 9.54
N GLN A 267 -9.20 -2.72 10.81
CA GLN A 267 -10.52 -3.13 11.26
C GLN A 267 -10.98 -2.27 12.41
N VAL A 268 -12.25 -1.89 12.41
CA VAL A 268 -12.91 -1.19 13.50
C VAL A 268 -13.81 -2.15 14.27
N TRP A 269 -13.73 -2.07 15.60
CA TRP A 269 -14.35 -2.99 16.53
C TRP A 269 -15.05 -2.22 17.65
N ASP A 270 -16.11 -2.80 18.20
CA ASP A 270 -16.74 -2.38 19.45
C ASP A 270 -16.14 -3.18 20.61
N SER A 271 -15.66 -2.50 21.66
CA SER A 271 -15.03 -3.13 22.82
C SER A 271 -16.06 -3.45 23.88
N ASP A 272 -16.39 -4.73 24.01
CA ASP A 272 -17.36 -5.19 24.99
C ASP A 272 -16.70 -5.53 26.34
N HIS A 273 -17.41 -5.30 27.44
CA HIS A 273 -16.91 -5.66 28.78
C HIS A 273 -17.23 -7.10 29.19
N PHE A 274 -18.36 -7.66 28.70
CA PHE A 274 -18.90 -8.94 29.15
C PHE A 274 -19.17 -9.94 28.01
N SER A 275 -19.01 -9.51 26.75
CA SER A 275 -19.14 -10.30 25.52
C SER A 275 -17.84 -10.23 24.70
N PRO A 276 -17.67 -11.11 23.70
CA PRO A 276 -16.66 -10.92 22.66
C PRO A 276 -16.91 -9.60 21.92
N ASP A 277 -15.83 -8.86 21.64
CA ASP A 277 -15.88 -7.62 20.86
C ASP A 277 -16.57 -7.81 19.50
N ASP A 278 -17.42 -6.85 19.12
CA ASP A 278 -18.16 -6.88 17.87
C ASP A 278 -17.35 -6.30 16.71
N PHE A 279 -17.30 -7.03 15.59
CA PHE A 279 -16.70 -6.54 14.35
C PHE A 279 -17.65 -5.56 13.66
N LEU A 280 -17.19 -4.34 13.41
CA LEU A 280 -18.00 -3.30 12.77
C LEU A 280 -17.68 -3.15 11.29
N GLY A 281 -16.39 -3.13 10.92
CA GLY A 281 -15.97 -2.93 9.53
C GLY A 281 -14.47 -3.12 9.30
N ALA A 282 -14.07 -3.26 8.05
CA ALA A 282 -12.68 -3.43 7.63
C ALA A 282 -12.36 -2.60 6.39
N VAL A 283 -11.08 -2.25 6.21
CA VAL A 283 -10.55 -1.71 4.97
C VAL A 283 -9.17 -2.31 4.73
N THR A 284 -8.89 -2.70 3.49
CA THR A 284 -7.59 -3.23 3.10
C THR A 284 -6.99 -2.32 2.03
N LEU A 285 -5.83 -1.75 2.32
CA LEU A 285 -5.14 -0.81 1.45
C LEU A 285 -3.84 -1.44 0.95
N ASP A 286 -3.77 -1.71 -0.35
CA ASP A 286 -2.52 -2.12 -1.00
C ASP A 286 -1.59 -0.90 -1.13
N LEU A 287 -0.48 -0.89 -0.40
CA LEU A 287 0.39 0.30 -0.32
C LEU A 287 1.03 0.66 -1.66
N ALA A 288 1.19 -0.31 -2.58
CA ALA A 288 1.73 -0.06 -3.92
C ALA A 288 0.65 0.42 -4.92
N ARG A 289 -0.63 0.19 -4.60
CA ARG A 289 -1.79 0.46 -5.46
C ARG A 289 -2.99 0.94 -4.64
N MET A 290 -2.77 1.94 -3.81
CA MET A 290 -3.78 2.41 -2.86
C MET A 290 -4.82 3.28 -3.58
N PRO A 291 -6.12 3.16 -3.26
CA PRO A 291 -7.11 4.14 -3.71
C PRO A 291 -6.83 5.51 -3.10
N ARG A 292 -7.04 6.58 -3.87
CA ARG A 292 -6.90 7.94 -3.34
C ARG A 292 -7.94 8.18 -2.24
N GLY A 293 -7.48 8.52 -1.04
CA GLY A 293 -8.34 8.90 0.06
C GLY A 293 -9.02 10.26 -0.18
N SER A 294 -10.10 10.51 0.56
CA SER A 294 -10.81 11.79 0.53
C SER A 294 -10.20 12.79 1.51
N PRO A 295 -10.04 14.08 1.17
CA PRO A 295 -9.52 15.08 2.12
C PRO A 295 -10.47 15.34 3.29
N ASN A 296 -11.77 15.12 3.11
CA ASN A 296 -12.81 15.36 4.10
C ASN A 296 -13.65 14.10 4.38
N SER A 297 -14.17 13.95 5.60
CA SER A 297 -15.06 12.84 5.94
C SER A 297 -16.37 12.85 5.11
N LYS A 298 -16.95 14.02 4.84
CA LYS A 298 -18.23 14.14 4.12
C LYS A 298 -18.18 13.59 2.69
N THR A 299 -17.04 13.71 2.02
CA THR A 299 -16.83 13.20 0.66
C THR A 299 -16.28 11.78 0.63
N CYS A 300 -15.96 11.21 1.79
CA CYS A 300 -15.50 9.84 1.92
C CYS A 300 -16.68 8.88 1.76
N THR A 301 -16.69 8.11 0.67
CA THR A 301 -17.75 7.14 0.36
C THR A 301 -17.13 5.87 -0.22
N LEU A 302 -17.86 4.75 -0.16
CA LEU A 302 -17.39 3.46 -0.69
C LEU A 302 -16.95 3.48 -2.16
N SER A 303 -17.39 4.44 -2.96
CA SER A 303 -16.94 4.56 -4.36
C SER A 303 -15.43 4.82 -4.48
N LEU A 304 -14.77 5.29 -3.40
CA LEU A 304 -13.31 5.46 -3.38
C LEU A 304 -12.56 4.14 -3.45
N LEU A 305 -13.17 3.01 -3.07
CA LEU A 305 -12.55 1.69 -3.11
C LEU A 305 -12.78 0.97 -4.46
N ASP A 306 -13.34 1.65 -5.46
CA ASP A 306 -13.56 1.08 -6.79
C ASP A 306 -12.22 0.75 -7.48
N PRO A 307 -12.00 -0.52 -7.91
CA PRO A 307 -10.75 -0.94 -8.54
C PRO A 307 -10.46 -0.28 -9.90
N THR A 308 -11.45 0.38 -10.52
CA THR A 308 -11.28 1.09 -11.80
C THR A 308 -10.65 2.47 -11.67
N LEU A 309 -10.64 3.03 -10.45
CA LEU A 309 -10.08 4.35 -10.18
C LEU A 309 -8.55 4.35 -10.19
N PRO A 310 -7.93 5.50 -10.51
CA PRO A 310 -6.47 5.63 -10.49
C PRO A 310 -5.93 5.45 -9.07
N THR A 311 -4.97 4.54 -8.93
CA THR A 311 -4.30 4.24 -7.67
C THR A 311 -3.03 5.08 -7.46
N ILE A 312 -2.58 5.18 -6.22
CA ILE A 312 -1.31 5.79 -5.83
C ILE A 312 -0.35 4.74 -5.27
N ASP A 313 0.94 4.98 -5.43
CA ASP A 313 2.02 4.15 -4.89
C ASP A 313 2.66 4.88 -3.71
N MET A 314 2.43 4.39 -2.49
CA MET A 314 2.93 5.02 -1.27
C MET A 314 4.45 4.98 -1.15
N PHE A 315 5.12 4.04 -1.82
CA PHE A 315 6.58 3.98 -1.86
C PHE A 315 7.21 5.07 -2.77
N LYS A 316 6.37 5.81 -3.52
CA LYS A 316 6.80 6.99 -4.31
C LYS A 316 6.35 8.31 -3.70
N VAL A 317 5.13 8.36 -3.15
CA VAL A 317 4.56 9.57 -2.55
C VAL A 317 5.12 9.81 -1.13
N ALA A 318 5.57 8.76 -0.45
CA ALA A 318 6.11 8.72 0.91
C ALA A 318 5.11 9.12 2.01
N ARG A 319 4.28 10.16 1.87
CA ARG A 319 3.33 10.60 2.90
C ARG A 319 1.98 11.01 2.35
N ILE A 320 0.90 10.56 2.99
CA ILE A 320 -0.47 10.98 2.70
C ILE A 320 -1.28 11.10 3.99
N LYS A 321 -2.18 12.08 4.04
CA LYS A 321 -3.21 12.20 5.07
C LYS A 321 -4.57 12.34 4.41
N ALA A 322 -5.49 11.41 4.66
CA ALA A 322 -6.82 11.41 4.08
C ALA A 322 -7.79 10.48 4.83
N TRP A 323 -9.02 10.42 4.34
CA TRP A 323 -10.10 9.57 4.83
C TRP A 323 -10.33 8.38 3.91
N TRP A 324 -10.52 7.20 4.50
CA TRP A 324 -10.94 5.99 3.81
C TRP A 324 -12.18 5.37 4.48
N PRO A 325 -13.12 4.83 3.68
CA PRO A 325 -14.32 4.21 4.22
C PRO A 325 -14.02 2.78 4.69
N PHE A 326 -14.64 2.36 5.80
CA PHE A 326 -14.71 0.96 6.17
C PHE A 326 -15.87 0.29 5.43
N GLU A 327 -15.64 -0.94 4.99
CA GLU A 327 -16.66 -1.81 4.43
C GLU A 327 -17.00 -2.96 5.40
N CYS A 328 -18.28 -3.30 5.46
CA CYS A 328 -18.78 -4.46 6.17
C CYS A 328 -19.59 -5.32 5.20
N SER A 329 -19.31 -6.62 5.19
CA SER A 329 -20.01 -7.59 4.35
C SER A 329 -21.33 -7.96 5.03
N VAL A 330 -22.46 -7.63 4.38
CA VAL A 330 -23.79 -7.95 4.92
C VAL A 330 -24.31 -9.27 4.34
N ASN A 331 -24.11 -9.49 3.04
CA ASN A 331 -24.46 -10.72 2.32
C ASN A 331 -23.32 -11.04 1.35
N ALA A 332 -23.18 -12.30 0.92
CA ALA A 332 -22.14 -12.73 -0.02
C ALA A 332 -22.04 -11.79 -1.25
N GLY A 333 -20.99 -10.95 -1.28
CA GLY A 333 -20.71 -10.00 -2.36
C GLY A 333 -21.35 -8.61 -2.26
N ARG A 334 -22.11 -8.29 -1.19
CA ARG A 334 -22.66 -6.95 -0.95
C ARG A 334 -22.02 -6.29 0.28
N TYR A 335 -21.23 -5.26 0.01
CA TYR A 335 -20.57 -4.45 1.01
C TYR A 335 -21.36 -3.18 1.31
N VAL A 336 -21.42 -2.82 2.58
CA VAL A 336 -22.07 -1.60 3.08
C VAL A 336 -21.06 -0.81 3.88
N GLN A 337 -21.16 0.53 3.85
CA GLN A 337 -20.22 1.38 4.57
C GLN A 337 -20.46 1.25 6.07
N ALA A 338 -19.41 0.99 6.82
CA ALA A 338 -19.46 0.78 8.27
C ALA A 338 -18.48 1.72 8.99
N GLY A 339 -18.66 3.01 8.75
CA GLY A 339 -17.78 4.07 9.24
C GLY A 339 -16.66 4.43 8.28
N LYS A 340 -15.83 5.37 8.74
CA LYS A 340 -14.69 5.95 8.02
C LYS A 340 -13.54 6.15 8.98
N VAL A 341 -12.32 6.16 8.46
CA VAL A 341 -11.11 6.42 9.25
C VAL A 341 -10.25 7.49 8.59
N GLU A 342 -9.79 8.43 9.41
CA GLU A 342 -8.77 9.40 9.05
C GLU A 342 -7.39 8.81 9.37
N LEU A 343 -6.60 8.60 8.33
CA LEU A 343 -5.27 8.05 8.43
C LEU A 343 -4.24 9.04 7.92
N GLU A 344 -3.09 9.02 8.58
CA GLU A 344 -1.87 9.59 8.04
C GLU A 344 -0.83 8.48 7.92
N ILE A 345 -0.44 8.18 6.69
CA ILE A 345 0.50 7.11 6.37
C ILE A 345 1.79 7.76 5.89
N SER A 346 2.91 7.40 6.51
CA SER A 346 4.25 7.77 6.06
C SER A 346 5.12 6.53 5.92
N ILE A 347 5.76 6.37 4.76
CA ILE A 347 6.70 5.29 4.46
C ILE A 347 8.09 5.90 4.32
N LEU A 348 9.02 5.41 5.13
CA LEU A 348 10.42 5.86 5.16
C LEU A 348 11.33 4.65 4.94
N PRO A 349 12.44 4.79 4.20
CA PRO A 349 13.53 3.82 4.27
C PRO A 349 13.97 3.63 5.72
N ALA A 350 14.41 2.43 6.09
CA ALA A 350 14.80 2.13 7.47
C ALA A 350 15.92 3.04 7.99
N GLU A 351 16.87 3.40 7.12
CA GLU A 351 17.96 4.33 7.46
C GLU A 351 17.42 5.71 7.88
N GLU A 352 16.52 6.31 7.10
CA GLU A 352 15.87 7.58 7.43
C GLU A 352 14.98 7.46 8.68
N ALA A 353 14.33 6.31 8.86
CA ALA A 353 13.48 6.05 10.02
C ALA A 353 14.28 5.93 11.32
N ASP A 354 15.50 5.40 11.26
CA ASP A 354 16.43 5.27 12.38
C ASP A 354 17.03 6.64 12.78
N GLU A 355 17.21 7.56 11.81
CA GLU A 355 17.61 8.95 12.08
C GLU A 355 16.49 9.75 12.77
N GLU A 356 15.23 9.53 12.37
CA GLU A 356 14.05 10.17 12.96
C GLU A 356 13.15 9.15 13.67
N PRO A 357 13.55 8.60 14.83
CA PRO A 357 12.81 7.53 15.47
C PRO A 357 11.43 8.03 15.96
N SER A 358 10.45 7.13 15.91
CA SER A 358 9.07 7.39 16.37
C SER A 358 8.62 6.30 17.35
N GLY A 359 7.95 6.71 18.43
CA GLY A 359 7.31 5.79 19.38
C GLY A 359 5.98 5.26 18.86
N LYS A 360 5.60 4.07 19.35
CA LYS A 360 4.28 3.47 19.10
C LYS A 360 3.20 4.21 19.91
N GLY A 361 1.98 4.22 19.39
CA GLY A 361 0.85 4.89 20.02
C GLY A 361 1.09 6.39 20.18
N ARG A 362 1.21 6.84 21.43
CA ARG A 362 1.49 8.24 21.80
C ARG A 362 2.84 8.40 22.51
N ASP A 363 3.61 7.31 22.58
CA ASP A 363 4.84 7.26 23.34
C ASP A 363 5.98 8.01 22.62
N PRO A 364 7.01 8.49 23.35
CA PRO A 364 8.21 9.04 22.74
C PRO A 364 9.01 7.94 22.01
N PRO A 365 9.87 8.29 21.05
CA PRO A 365 10.16 9.63 20.50
C PRO A 365 9.06 10.17 19.55
N GLN A 366 9.04 11.49 19.30
CA GLN A 366 7.99 12.19 18.54
C GLN A 366 6.56 11.85 19.01
N ASN A 367 6.26 12.22 20.26
CA ASN A 367 4.98 11.92 20.91
C ASN A 367 3.80 12.61 20.19
N LEU A 368 2.70 11.87 20.04
CA LEU A 368 1.45 12.43 19.53
C LEU A 368 0.68 13.12 20.66
N PRO A 369 -0.04 14.23 20.37
CA PRO A 369 -0.86 14.89 21.36
C PRO A 369 -2.00 13.97 21.83
N PRO A 370 -2.43 14.05 23.09
CA PRO A 370 -3.58 13.29 23.54
C PRO A 370 -4.83 13.65 22.71
N PRO A 371 -5.71 12.69 22.42
CA PRO A 371 -6.92 12.93 21.64
C PRO A 371 -7.87 13.85 22.40
N ASN A 372 -8.53 14.75 21.68
CA ASN A 372 -9.58 15.60 22.25
C ASN A 372 -10.87 14.77 22.36
N ARG A 373 -11.16 14.24 23.54
CA ARG A 373 -12.36 13.43 23.80
C ARG A 373 -13.30 14.14 24.77
N PRO A 374 -14.63 13.97 24.62
CA PRO A 374 -15.58 14.56 25.55
C PRO A 374 -15.45 13.94 26.96
N ASP A 375 -15.76 14.69 28.02
CA ASP A 375 -15.67 14.21 29.41
C ASP A 375 -16.57 13.00 29.72
N THR A 376 -17.50 12.66 28.82
CA THR A 376 -18.37 11.48 28.88
C THR A 376 -17.73 10.20 28.36
N SER A 377 -16.53 10.30 27.75
CA SER A 377 -15.81 9.19 27.11
C SER A 377 -14.94 8.39 28.08
N PHE A 378 -15.53 7.89 29.16
CA PHE A 378 -14.81 7.07 30.13
C PHE A 378 -15.53 5.76 30.38
N SER A 379 -14.75 4.69 30.60
CA SER A 379 -15.29 3.43 31.11
C SER A 379 -15.91 3.64 32.47
N TRP A 380 -17.23 3.46 32.57
CA TRP A 380 -17.96 3.53 33.85
C TRP A 380 -17.36 2.55 34.86
N PHE A 381 -17.06 1.31 34.45
CA PHE A 381 -16.52 0.30 35.36
C PHE A 381 -15.19 0.72 36.02
N ARG A 382 -14.28 1.34 35.25
CA ARG A 382 -12.99 1.81 35.79
C ARG A 382 -13.12 3.07 36.64
N ASN A 383 -14.14 3.90 36.42
CA ASN A 383 -14.36 5.15 37.14
C ASN A 383 -15.80 5.26 37.69
N PRO A 384 -16.20 4.39 38.64
CA PRO A 384 -17.58 4.32 39.11
C PRO A 384 -18.06 5.62 39.80
N TRP A 385 -17.16 6.33 40.48
CA TRP A 385 -17.46 7.63 41.09
C TRP A 385 -17.71 8.75 40.07
N LYS A 386 -17.00 8.76 38.94
CA LYS A 386 -17.24 9.74 37.86
C LYS A 386 -18.58 9.45 37.18
N ALA A 387 -18.88 8.16 36.92
CA ALA A 387 -20.18 7.74 36.41
C ALA A 387 -21.32 8.16 37.35
N PHE A 388 -21.22 7.80 38.64
CA PHE A 388 -22.23 8.17 39.63
C PHE A 388 -22.46 9.68 39.69
N ARG A 389 -21.38 10.48 39.79
CA ARG A 389 -21.49 11.95 39.80
C ARG A 389 -22.17 12.48 38.54
N TYR A 390 -21.83 11.96 37.37
CA TYR A 390 -22.38 12.46 36.11
C TYR A 390 -23.87 12.09 35.95
N ILE A 391 -24.22 10.82 36.17
CA ILE A 391 -25.59 10.31 36.01
C ILE A 391 -26.53 10.88 37.06
N VAL A 392 -26.11 10.87 38.33
CA VAL A 392 -26.96 11.32 39.45
C VAL A 392 -27.17 12.83 39.40
N CYS A 393 -26.13 13.61 39.10
CA CYS A 393 -26.26 15.07 39.01
C CYS A 393 -27.01 15.53 37.74
N ARG A 394 -27.02 14.74 36.66
CA ARG A 394 -27.72 15.12 35.42
C ARG A 394 -29.21 14.78 35.47
N TYR A 395 -29.59 13.59 35.93
CA TYR A 395 -30.98 13.13 35.89
C TYR A 395 -31.72 13.21 37.22
N TYR A 396 -31.03 13.01 38.35
CA TYR A 396 -31.66 12.86 39.66
C TYR A 396 -31.43 14.04 40.61
N LYS A 397 -30.65 15.06 40.21
CA LYS A 397 -30.31 16.22 41.07
C LYS A 397 -31.53 16.85 41.73
N TRP A 398 -32.57 17.16 40.96
CA TRP A 398 -33.79 17.77 41.49
C TRP A 398 -34.62 16.82 42.36
N ARG A 399 -34.64 15.51 42.03
CA ARG A 399 -35.33 14.51 42.84
C ARG A 399 -34.64 14.30 44.19
N ILE A 400 -33.31 14.30 44.21
CA ILE A 400 -32.50 14.15 45.42
C ILE A 400 -32.61 15.39 46.30
N ILE A 401 -32.49 16.59 45.70
CA ILE A 401 -32.71 17.85 46.44
C ILE A 401 -34.14 17.87 47.01
N GLY A 402 -35.15 17.52 46.22
CA GLY A 402 -36.53 17.44 46.67
C GLY A 402 -36.72 16.47 47.83
N PHE A 403 -36.10 15.28 47.77
CA PHE A 403 -36.11 14.30 48.86
C PHE A 403 -35.53 14.87 50.15
N PHE A 404 -34.33 15.48 50.10
CA PHE A 404 -33.70 16.08 51.29
C PHE A 404 -34.53 17.23 51.87
N VAL A 405 -35.14 18.07 51.02
CA VAL A 405 -36.05 19.13 51.47
C VAL A 405 -37.29 18.55 52.14
N CYS A 406 -37.89 17.49 51.59
CA CYS A 406 -39.04 16.83 52.20
C CYS A 406 -38.69 16.22 53.56
N VAL A 407 -37.55 15.53 53.66
CA VAL A 407 -37.05 14.97 54.93
C VAL A 407 -36.81 16.07 55.96
N LEU A 408 -36.21 17.21 55.55
CA LEU A 408 -36.01 18.36 56.42
C LEU A 408 -37.33 18.92 56.94
N ILE A 409 -38.35 19.07 56.08
CA ILE A 409 -39.68 19.54 56.48
C ILE A 409 -40.33 18.57 57.49
N ILE A 410 -40.22 17.26 57.27
CA ILE A 410 -40.74 16.24 58.19
C ILE A 410 -40.02 16.32 59.54
N LEU A 411 -38.71 16.46 59.55
CA LEU A 411 -37.92 16.61 60.78
C LEU A 411 -38.30 17.89 61.54
N LEU A 412 -38.47 19.02 60.84
CA LEU A 412 -38.92 20.27 61.44
C LEU A 412 -40.32 20.15 62.02
N ALA A 413 -41.25 19.47 61.34
CA ALA A 413 -42.59 19.21 61.84
C ALA A 413 -42.56 18.30 63.08
N ALA A 414 -41.75 17.23 63.08
CA ALA A 414 -41.59 16.34 64.22
C ALA A 414 -40.99 17.07 65.43
N CYS A 415 -39.96 17.91 65.22
CA CYS A 415 -39.41 18.77 66.26
C CYS A 415 -40.43 19.79 66.77
N GLY A 416 -41.26 20.35 65.88
CA GLY A 416 -42.35 21.26 66.24
C GLY A 416 -43.39 20.59 67.13
N ILE A 417 -43.84 19.38 66.78
CA ILE A 417 -44.77 18.58 67.59
C ILE A 417 -44.15 18.19 68.93
N TYR A 418 -42.87 17.80 68.95
CA TYR A 418 -42.16 17.46 70.17
C TYR A 418 -41.95 18.67 71.10
N ALA A 419 -41.69 19.86 70.54
CA ALA A 419 -41.53 21.10 71.30
C ALA A 419 -42.88 21.73 71.73
N PHE A 420 -43.99 21.31 71.11
CA PHE A 420 -45.32 21.88 71.33
C PHE A 420 -45.79 21.82 72.80
N PRO A 421 -45.66 20.70 73.55
CA PRO A 421 -46.09 20.63 74.95
C PRO A 421 -45.24 21.53 75.85
N GLY A 422 -43.93 21.60 75.62
CA GLY A 422 -43.01 22.41 76.42
C GLY A 422 -43.20 23.92 76.24
N TYR A 423 -43.57 24.36 75.03
CA TYR A 423 -43.82 25.77 74.74
C TYR A 423 -45.21 26.23 75.21
N LEU A 424 -46.22 25.35 75.12
CA LEU A 424 -47.56 25.61 75.68
C LEU A 424 -47.53 25.75 77.20
N VAL A 425 -46.80 24.87 77.89
CA VAL A 425 -46.64 24.92 79.36
C VAL A 425 -45.91 26.20 79.80
N LYS A 426 -44.87 26.63 79.08
CA LYS A 426 -44.19 27.91 79.37
C LYS A 426 -45.08 29.13 79.14
N ARG A 427 -45.91 29.12 78.09
CA ARG A 427 -46.82 30.23 77.76
C ARG A 427 -48.06 30.29 78.67
N LEU A 428 -48.50 29.16 79.23
CA LEU A 428 -49.59 29.08 80.22
C LEU A 428 -49.15 29.47 81.64
N LEU A 429 -47.88 29.28 81.97
CA LEU A 429 -47.30 29.62 83.28
C LEU A 429 -46.77 31.07 83.37
N GLY A 430 -46.90 31.87 82.31
CA GLY A 430 -46.56 33.29 82.35
C GLY A 430 -45.10 33.61 82.63
N ALA A 431 -44.17 32.89 81.97
CA ALA A 431 -42.74 33.22 81.96
C ALA A 431 -42.28 33.61 80.54
#